data_AF-A0A9P6IZC1-F1
#
_entry.id   AF-A0A9P6IZC1-F1
#
_cell.length_a   1.000
_cell.length_b   1.000
_cell.length_c   1.000
_cell.angle_alpha   90.00
_cell.angle_beta   90.00
_cell.angle_gamma   90.00
#
_symmetry.space_group_name_H-M   'P 1'
#
loop_
_entity.id
_entity.type
_entity.pdbx_description
1 polymer ?
#
loop_
_entity_poly.entity_id
_entity_poly.type
_entity_poly.pdbx_seq_one_letter_code
_entity_poly.pdbx_strand_id
1 'polypeptide(L)'
;YLMELLRLSNHYEAPRLKELIAYEIISKMMVTHGNAFSVRSYAEQGECGDIQEYCNKYLKTNLASMRTFLDGEQMACISSMVHANSDDQKAAIMKEIEELMNNRNELDALA
;
A
#
# COMPACT_ATOMS: atom_id res chain seq x y z
N TYR A 1 -7.04 -2.43 10.77
CA TYR A 1 -7.88 -3.47 11.41
C TYR A 1 -8.11 -4.67 10.49
N LEU A 2 -8.75 -4.52 9.32
CA LEU A 2 -9.03 -5.66 8.41
C LEU A 2 -7.79 -6.45 7.96
N MET A 3 -6.66 -5.77 7.74
CA MET A 3 -5.39 -6.44 7.41
C MET A 3 -4.85 -7.32 8.55
N GLU A 4 -4.98 -6.85 9.79
CA GLU A 4 -4.60 -7.64 10.97
C GLU A 4 -5.55 -8.83 11.15
N LEU A 5 -6.85 -8.63 10.91
CA LEU A 5 -7.82 -9.71 10.92
C LEU A 5 -7.56 -10.74 9.82
N LEU A 6 -7.10 -10.30 8.64
CA LEU A 6 -6.69 -11.19 7.55
C LEU A 6 -5.52 -12.07 7.98
N ARG A 7 -4.48 -11.47 8.59
CA ARG A 7 -3.34 -12.19 9.14
C ARG A 7 -3.76 -13.23 10.18
N LEU A 8 -4.68 -12.88 11.09
CA LEU A 8 -5.22 -13.82 12.08
C LEU A 8 -6.05 -14.93 11.44
N SER A 9 -6.87 -14.60 10.44
CA SER A 9 -7.66 -15.60 9.72
C SER A 9 -6.79 -16.60 8.93
N ASN A 10 -5.59 -16.18 8.50
CA ASN A 10 -4.57 -17.09 8.00
C ASN A 10 -4.03 -18.01 9.10
N HIS A 11 -3.62 -17.42 10.22
CA HIS A 11 -3.02 -18.17 11.33
C HIS A 11 -3.95 -19.25 11.89
N TYR A 12 -5.25 -18.96 11.97
CA TYR A 12 -6.26 -19.89 12.49
C TYR A 12 -6.96 -20.71 11.40
N GLU A 13 -6.45 -20.71 10.16
CA GLU A 13 -7.02 -21.46 9.03
C GLU A 13 -8.53 -21.24 8.87
N ALA A 14 -8.97 -19.98 8.91
CA ALA A 14 -10.37 -19.56 8.85
C ALA A 14 -10.72 -19.01 7.45
N PRO A 15 -10.89 -19.87 6.42
CA PRO A 15 -11.06 -19.43 5.03
C PRO A 15 -12.33 -18.58 4.84
N ARG A 16 -13.42 -18.91 5.52
CA ARG A 16 -14.66 -18.14 5.44
C ARG A 16 -14.49 -16.69 5.93
N LEU A 17 -13.65 -16.49 6.93
CA LEU A 17 -13.34 -15.15 7.43
C LEU A 17 -12.48 -14.39 6.42
N LYS A 18 -11.50 -15.04 5.77
CA LYS A 18 -10.72 -14.44 4.66
C LYS A 18 -11.63 -13.94 3.54
N GLU A 19 -12.58 -14.78 3.10
CA GLU A 19 -13.55 -14.43 2.05
C GLU A 19 -14.38 -13.19 2.42
N LEU A 20 -14.86 -13.12 3.66
CA LEU A 20 -15.64 -11.98 4.14
C LEU A 20 -14.80 -10.69 4.20
N ILE A 21 -13.53 -10.79 4.61
CA ILE A 21 -12.61 -9.66 4.63
C ILE A 21 -12.33 -9.17 3.20
N ALA A 22 -12.04 -10.09 2.27
CA ALA A 22 -11.83 -9.77 0.87
C ALA A 22 -13.06 -9.09 0.26
N TYR A 23 -14.24 -9.64 0.51
CA TYR A 23 -15.50 -9.05 0.08
C TYR A 23 -15.68 -7.62 0.61
N GLU A 24 -15.44 -7.37 1.89
CA GLU A 24 -15.59 -6.04 2.48
C GLU A 24 -14.64 -5.03 1.83
N ILE A 25 -13.36 -5.40 1.65
CA ILE A 25 -12.34 -4.51 1.05
C ILE A 25 -12.69 -4.16 -0.39
N ILE A 26 -13.08 -5.17 -1.19
CA ILE A 26 -13.35 -5.01 -2.62
C ILE A 26 -14.69 -4.30 -2.83
N SER A 27 -15.77 -4.77 -2.20
CA SER A 27 -17.12 -4.25 -2.43
C SER A 27 -17.32 -2.83 -1.90
N LYS A 28 -16.62 -2.45 -0.83
CA LYS A 28 -16.65 -1.08 -0.27
C LYS A 28 -15.60 -0.16 -0.87
N MET A 29 -14.82 -0.63 -1.85
CA MET A 29 -13.76 0.15 -2.51
C MET A 29 -12.79 0.79 -1.50
N MET A 30 -12.33 0.01 -0.50
CA MET A 30 -11.48 0.54 0.57
C MET A 30 -10.02 0.81 0.15
N VAL A 31 -9.67 0.44 -1.09
CA VAL A 31 -8.35 0.72 -1.69
C VAL A 31 -8.36 2.12 -2.29
N THR A 32 -7.37 2.90 -1.88
CA THR A 32 -7.11 4.29 -2.25
C THR A 32 -5.67 4.43 -2.69
N HIS A 33 -5.30 5.60 -3.23
CA HIS A 33 -3.91 5.88 -3.60
C HIS A 33 -2.92 5.71 -2.44
N GLY A 34 -3.28 6.18 -1.24
CA GLY A 34 -2.41 6.12 -0.07
C GLY A 34 -2.23 4.74 0.56
N ASN A 35 -3.03 3.73 0.19
CA ASN A 35 -2.97 2.41 0.81
C ASN A 35 -2.89 1.23 -0.17
N ALA A 36 -2.91 1.46 -1.49
CA ALA A 36 -2.95 0.37 -2.47
C ALA A 36 -1.76 -0.59 -2.36
N PHE A 37 -0.55 -0.07 -2.19
CA PHE A 37 0.67 -0.89 -2.04
C PHE A 37 0.68 -1.67 -0.72
N SER A 38 0.33 -1.02 0.39
CA SER A 38 0.31 -1.68 1.69
C SER A 38 -0.77 -2.76 1.75
N VAL A 39 -1.99 -2.48 1.29
CA VAL A 39 -3.08 -3.47 1.21
C VAL A 39 -2.68 -4.65 0.32
N ARG A 40 -2.03 -4.41 -0.82
CA ARG A 40 -1.52 -5.48 -1.68
C ARG A 40 -0.49 -6.35 -0.95
N SER A 41 0.50 -5.73 -0.30
CA SER A 41 1.54 -6.45 0.45
C SER A 41 0.96 -7.29 1.60
N TYR A 42 0.00 -6.74 2.34
CA TYR A 42 -0.71 -7.51 3.37
C TYR A 42 -1.52 -8.67 2.78
N ALA A 43 -2.11 -8.49 1.61
CA ALA A 43 -2.84 -9.56 0.93
C ALA A 43 -1.90 -10.64 0.38
N GLU A 44 -0.67 -10.30 -0.03
CA GLU A 44 0.41 -11.22 -0.40
C GLU A 44 0.81 -12.10 0.79
N GLN A 45 1.12 -11.49 1.94
CA GLN A 45 1.41 -12.20 3.19
C GLN A 45 0.20 -13.01 3.69
N GLY A 46 -1.00 -12.49 3.45
CA GLY A 46 -2.28 -13.10 3.77
C GLY A 46 -2.73 -14.16 2.78
N GLU A 47 -1.94 -14.52 1.76
CA GLU A 47 -2.31 -15.50 0.71
C GLU A 47 -3.71 -15.24 0.13
N CYS A 48 -4.12 -13.98 0.06
CA CYS A 48 -5.46 -13.58 -0.34
C CYS A 48 -5.44 -13.06 -1.78
N GLY A 49 -5.52 -13.99 -2.73
CA GLY A 49 -5.41 -13.71 -4.17
C GLY A 49 -6.41 -12.66 -4.67
N ASP A 50 -7.65 -12.68 -4.18
CA ASP A 50 -8.71 -11.75 -4.63
C ASP A 50 -8.36 -10.28 -4.35
N ILE A 51 -7.83 -10.00 -3.15
CA ILE A 51 -7.41 -8.64 -2.78
C ILE A 51 -6.17 -8.24 -3.58
N GLN A 52 -5.22 -9.17 -3.78
CA GLN A 52 -4.02 -8.91 -4.58
C GLN A 52 -4.38 -8.54 -6.02
N GLU A 53 -5.25 -9.33 -6.67
CA GLU A 53 -5.72 -9.08 -8.02
C GLU A 53 -6.44 -7.73 -8.12
N TYR A 54 -7.32 -7.45 -7.15
CA TYR A 54 -8.02 -6.18 -7.08
C TYR A 54 -7.06 -4.99 -6.96
N CYS A 55 -6.05 -5.07 -6.08
CA CYS A 55 -5.05 -4.01 -5.93
C CYS A 55 -4.21 -3.84 -7.20
N ASN A 56 -3.78 -4.93 -7.84
CA ASN A 56 -3.05 -4.86 -9.11
C ASN A 56 -3.88 -4.22 -10.22
N LYS A 57 -5.16 -4.57 -10.32
CA LYS A 57 -6.09 -3.93 -11.26
C LYS A 57 -6.27 -2.45 -10.95
N TYR A 58 -6.42 -2.09 -9.68
CA TYR A 58 -6.53 -0.70 -9.23
C TYR A 58 -5.29 0.12 -9.63
N LEU A 59 -4.09 -0.39 -9.34
CA LEU A 59 -2.81 0.25 -9.67
C LEU A 59 -2.66 0.47 -11.17
N LYS A 60 -2.94 -0.56 -11.99
CA LYS A 60 -2.88 -0.47 -13.46
C LYS A 60 -3.89 0.52 -14.03
N THR A 61 -5.12 0.49 -13.52
CA THR A 61 -6.19 1.39 -14.00
C THR A 61 -5.91 2.85 -13.65
N ASN A 62 -5.23 3.09 -12.52
CA ASN A 62 -4.94 4.43 -11.99
C ASN A 62 -3.47 4.84 -12.17
N LEU A 63 -2.76 4.27 -13.14
CA LEU A 63 -1.30 4.40 -13.24
C LEU A 63 -0.83 5.87 -13.28
N ALA A 64 -1.46 6.70 -14.11
CA ALA A 64 -1.12 8.12 -14.22
C ALA A 64 -1.42 8.91 -12.93
N SER A 65 -2.58 8.70 -12.31
CA SER A 65 -2.96 9.43 -11.09
C SER A 65 -2.17 8.97 -9.87
N MET A 66 -1.82 7.68 -9.80
CA MET A 66 -0.93 7.12 -8.78
C MET A 66 0.49 7.66 -8.90
N ARG A 67 0.98 7.81 -10.13
CA ARG A 67 2.27 8.44 -10.39
C ARG A 67 2.29 9.89 -9.87
N THR A 68 1.27 10.69 -10.19
CA THR A 68 1.17 12.06 -9.66
C THR A 68 1.04 12.09 -8.14
N PHE A 69 0.28 11.16 -7.55
CA PHE A 69 0.16 11.05 -6.09
C PHE A 69 1.52 10.77 -5.42
N LEU A 70 2.25 9.76 -5.89
CA LEU A 70 3.57 9.40 -5.35
C LEU A 70 4.59 10.55 -5.49
N ASP A 71 4.58 11.25 -6.62
CA ASP A 71 5.46 12.41 -6.84
C ASP A 71 5.11 13.54 -5.85
N GLY A 72 3.83 13.76 -5.55
CA GLY A 72 3.37 14.73 -4.56
C GLY A 72 3.80 14.38 -3.13
N GLU A 73 3.62 13.13 -2.72
CA GLU A 73 4.05 12.65 -1.39
C GLU A 73 5.58 12.75 -1.24
N GLN A 74 6.33 12.36 -2.27
CA GLN A 74 7.79 12.47 -2.25
C GLN A 74 8.25 13.92 -2.06
N MET A 75 7.63 14.86 -2.78
CA MET A 75 7.92 16.29 -2.63
C MET A 75 7.59 16.81 -1.24
N ALA A 76 6.49 16.34 -0.62
CA ALA A 76 6.13 16.68 0.76
C ALA A 76 7.16 16.16 1.78
N CYS A 77 7.64 14.92 1.61
CA CYS A 77 8.71 14.34 2.44
C CYS A 77 10.01 15.13 2.28
N ILE A 78 10.43 15.45 1.05
CA ILE A 78 11.64 16.24 0.79
C ILE A 78 11.54 17.62 1.45
N SER A 79 10.39 18.28 1.34
CA SER A 79 10.15 19.58 2.01
C SER A 79 10.26 19.45 3.53
N SER A 80 9.73 18.36 4.11
CA SER A 80 9.83 18.10 5.55
C SER A 80 11.27 17.84 6.00
N MET A 81 12.08 17.20 5.15
CA MET A 81 13.50 16.94 5.41
C MET A 81 14.33 18.22 5.56
N VAL A 82 14.02 19.27 4.79
CA VAL A 82 14.67 20.58 4.89
C VAL A 82 14.43 21.24 6.26
N HIS A 83 13.32 20.91 6.92
CA HIS A 83 12.93 21.44 8.22
C HIS A 83 13.21 20.50 9.40
N ALA A 84 13.83 19.34 9.15
CA ALA A 84 14.14 18.36 10.19
C ALA A 84 15.33 18.82 11.07
N ASN A 85 15.14 18.78 12.39
CA ASN A 85 16.07 19.34 13.36
C ASN A 85 16.91 18.28 14.10
N SER A 86 16.70 17.00 13.82
CA SER A 86 17.53 15.91 14.35
C SER A 86 17.89 14.90 13.27
N ASP A 87 18.99 14.17 13.48
CA ASP A 87 19.42 13.11 12.58
C ASP A 87 18.42 11.94 12.56
N ASP A 88 17.77 11.66 13.69
CA ASP A 88 16.71 10.65 13.78
C ASP A 88 15.49 11.02 12.91
N GLN A 89 15.08 12.30 12.92
CA GLN A 89 13.98 12.79 12.07
C GLN A 89 14.36 12.69 10.59
N LYS A 90 15.59 13.06 10.24
CA LYS A 90 16.09 12.92 8.87
C LYS A 90 16.13 11.47 8.41
N ALA A 91 16.57 10.55 9.27
CA ALA A 91 16.61 9.12 8.97
C ALA A 91 15.20 8.54 8.73
N ALA A 92 14.22 8.93 9.54
CA ALA A 92 12.84 8.51 9.34
C ALA A 92 12.26 9.01 8.00
N ILE A 93 12.49 10.28 7.66
CA ILE A 93 12.03 10.86 6.40
C ILE A 93 12.75 10.24 5.20
N MET A 94 14.06 9.98 5.29
CA MET A 94 14.80 9.29 4.23
C MET A 94 14.23 7.90 3.96
N LYS A 95 13.90 7.15 5.01
CA LYS A 95 13.26 5.85 4.87
C LYS A 95 11.90 5.94 4.16
N GLU A 96 11.09 6.94 4.50
CA GLU A 96 9.80 7.16 3.84
C GLU A 96 9.96 7.50 2.35
N ILE A 97 10.96 8.32 2.01
CA ILE A 97 11.30 8.62 0.61
C ILE A 97 11.73 7.35 -0.14
N GLU A 98 12.54 6.49 0.47
CA GLU A 98 12.95 5.21 -0.11
C GLU A 98 11.75 4.29 -0.38
N GLU A 99 10.80 4.20 0.56
CA GLU A 99 9.56 3.43 0.39
C GLU A 99 8.71 3.98 -0.76
N LEU A 100 8.56 5.30 -0.88
CA LEU A 100 7.85 5.94 -2.00
C LEU A 100 8.54 5.68 -3.35
N MET A 101 9.87 5.71 -3.39
CA MET A 101 10.64 5.40 -4.60
C MET A 101 10.47 3.94 -5.02
N ASN A 102 10.44 3.00 -4.06
CA ASN A 102 10.18 1.59 -4.34
C ASN A 102 8.77 1.40 -4.92
N ASN A 103 7.75 2.01 -4.31
CA ASN A 103 6.37 1.97 -4.82
C ASN A 103 6.27 2.56 -6.23
N ARG A 104 7.04 3.61 -6.54
CA ARG A 104 7.12 4.18 -7.89
C ARG A 104 7.74 3.21 -8.88
N ASN A 105 8.88 2.62 -8.55
CA ASN A 105 9.53 1.63 -9.41
C ASN A 105 8.61 0.42 -9.69
N GLU A 106 7.88 -0.04 -8.67
CA GLU A 106 6.90 -1.11 -8.82
C GLU A 106 5.72 -0.70 -9.71
N LEU A 107 5.22 0.54 -9.57
CA LEU A 107 4.16 1.05 -10.43
C LEU A 107 4.61 1.12 -11.90
N ASP A 108 5.85 1.55 -12.12
CA ASP A 108 6.44 1.68 -13.45
C ASP A 108 6.66 0.30 -14.09
N ALA A 109 6.91 -0.74 -13.31
CA ALA A 109 6.98 -2.13 -13.79
C ALA A 109 5.61 -2.72 -14.16
N LEU A 110 4.50 -2.08 -13.77
CA LEU A 110 3.14 -2.49 -14.14
C LEU A 110 2.64 -1.84 -15.44
N ALA A 111 3.37 -0.84 -15.97
CA ALA A 111 3.07 -0.11 -17.21
C ALA A 111 3.48 -0.90 -18.46
#